data_AF-A0A699TEY5-F1
#
_entry.id   AF-A0A699TEY5-F1
#
_cell.length_a   1.000
_cell.length_b   1.000
_cell.length_c   1.000
_cell.angle_alpha   90.00
_cell.angle_beta   90.00
_cell.angle_gamma   90.00
#
_symmetry.space_group_name_H-M   'P 1'
#
loop_
_entity.id
_entity.type
_entity.pdbx_description
1 polymer ?
#
loop_
_entity_poly.entity_id
_entity_poly.type
_entity_poly.pdbx_seq_one_letter_code
_entity_poly.pdbx_strand_id
1 'polypeptide(L)'
;APVNAPIPNLKPFISYPSRRDNEKRRDQANEQIEKFYEIFKDMSFEISFTDALILMPKFASTLKALIGNKEKLSEMTRTTMKEHCSTVILNKLPRKLGDPGKFLIPCKFFRMDECLALADLGASINLMPLSVWEGLSLSELTPTCMMLELADRSVSKPVGIAKDVSFKVGVFNFPADFVVIDFEP
;
A
#
# COMPACT_ATOMS: atom_id res chain seq x y z
N ALA A 1 -8.15 11.48 58.17
CA ALA A 1 -7.37 12.24 57.18
C ALA A 1 -6.03 11.55 56.96
N PRO A 2 -5.64 11.32 55.70
CA PRO A 2 -4.26 11.51 55.29
C PRO A 2 -4.16 12.49 54.11
N VAL A 3 -3.09 13.28 54.14
CA VAL A 3 -2.80 14.42 53.27
C VAL A 3 -2.20 13.92 51.95
N ASN A 4 -2.86 14.22 50.82
CA ASN A 4 -2.28 14.03 49.49
C ASN A 4 -1.34 15.22 49.18
N ALA A 5 -0.05 14.94 49.02
CA ALA A 5 0.92 15.89 48.50
C ALA A 5 0.70 16.14 46.99
N PRO A 6 0.93 17.35 46.47
CA PRO A 6 0.75 17.65 45.06
C PRO A 6 1.91 17.10 44.21
N ILE A 7 1.56 16.46 43.09
CA ILE A 7 2.49 15.89 42.09
C ILE A 7 3.36 17.02 41.48
N PRO A 8 4.69 16.88 41.39
CA PRO A 8 5.52 17.89 40.75
C PRO A 8 5.28 17.91 39.23
N ASN A 9 5.12 19.12 38.68
CA ASN A 9 4.94 19.39 37.25
C ASN A 9 6.09 18.81 36.41
N LEU A 10 5.83 17.70 35.71
CA LEU A 10 6.71 17.15 34.67
C LEU A 10 6.53 17.95 33.38
N LYS A 11 7.43 18.90 33.12
CA LYS A 11 7.59 19.47 31.78
C LYS A 11 8.15 18.40 30.83
N PRO A 12 7.52 18.15 29.65
CA PRO A 12 8.10 17.27 28.64
C PRO A 12 9.42 17.84 28.11
N PHE A 13 10.49 17.04 28.11
CA PHE A 13 11.82 17.42 27.61
C PHE A 13 11.95 17.39 26.08
N ILE A 14 10.88 17.15 25.33
CA ILE A 14 10.94 16.98 23.88
C ILE A 14 10.02 18.00 23.22
N SER A 15 10.62 18.94 22.50
CA SER A 15 9.93 19.87 21.60
C SER A 15 9.26 19.08 20.47
N TYR A 16 7.99 19.39 20.19
CA TYR A 16 7.30 18.88 19.01
C TYR A 16 8.14 19.16 17.75
N PRO A 17 8.22 18.21 16.78
CA PRO A 17 8.90 18.46 15.52
C PRO A 17 8.29 19.70 14.85
N SER A 18 9.11 20.73 14.68
CA SER A 18 8.69 22.00 14.07
C SER A 18 8.23 21.76 12.63
N ARG A 19 7.02 22.23 12.29
CA ARG A 19 6.47 22.19 10.92
C ARG A 19 7.39 22.83 9.86
N ARG A 20 8.34 23.70 10.26
CA ARG A 20 9.25 24.41 9.35
C ARG A 20 10.25 23.51 8.61
N ASP A 21 10.64 22.36 9.17
CA ASP A 21 11.64 21.50 8.53
C ASP A 21 11.06 20.67 7.37
N ASN A 22 9.74 20.47 7.35
CA ASN A 22 9.05 19.74 6.29
C ASN A 22 8.85 20.59 5.02
N GLU A 23 8.76 21.91 5.15
CA GLU A 23 8.58 22.85 4.05
C GLU A 23 9.87 22.96 3.24
N LYS A 24 11.02 23.21 3.90
CA LYS A 24 12.34 23.25 3.24
C LYS A 24 12.68 21.96 2.49
N ARG A 25 12.29 20.80 3.00
CA ARG A 25 12.51 19.51 2.33
C ARG A 25 11.64 19.33 1.08
N ARG A 26 10.42 19.87 1.09
CA ARG A 26 9.53 19.86 -0.08
C ARG A 26 10.03 20.80 -1.15
N ASP A 27 10.46 22.00 -0.78
CA ASP A 27 11.02 22.97 -1.71
C ASP A 27 12.27 22.41 -2.39
N GLN A 28 13.14 21.75 -1.63
CA GLN A 28 14.34 21.09 -2.17
C GLN A 28 14.00 19.91 -3.11
N ALA A 29 12.98 19.12 -2.79
CA ALA A 29 12.53 18.03 -3.66
C ALA A 29 11.93 18.57 -4.97
N ASN A 30 11.15 19.65 -4.88
CA ASN A 30 10.56 20.31 -6.03
C ASN A 30 11.63 20.92 -6.94
N GLU A 31 12.69 21.52 -6.38
CA GLU A 31 13.83 22.04 -7.15
C GLU A 31 14.59 20.92 -7.90
N GLN A 32 14.71 19.73 -7.31
CA GLN A 32 15.31 18.59 -7.99
C GLN A 32 14.42 18.04 -9.12
N ILE A 33 13.10 18.04 -8.91
CA ILE A 33 12.13 17.65 -9.95
C ILE A 33 12.19 18.63 -11.12
N GLU A 34 12.23 19.94 -10.86
CA GLU A 34 12.38 20.96 -11.91
C GLU A 34 13.67 20.77 -12.73
N LYS A 35 14.81 20.54 -12.07
CA LYS A 35 16.08 20.25 -12.78
C LYS A 35 16.00 18.99 -13.64
N PHE A 36 15.31 17.97 -13.18
CA PHE A 36 15.08 16.75 -13.95
C PHE A 36 14.19 17.02 -15.18
N TYR A 37 13.15 17.84 -15.03
CA TYR A 37 12.30 18.25 -16.14
C TYR A 37 13.04 19.07 -17.19
N GLU A 38 13.95 19.97 -16.79
CA GLU A 38 14.76 20.74 -17.73
C GLU A 38 15.69 19.85 -18.55
N ILE A 39 16.36 18.86 -17.92
CA ILE A 39 17.18 17.86 -18.64
C ILE A 39 16.33 17.05 -19.63
N PHE A 40 15.09 16.72 -19.27
CA PHE A 40 14.18 15.99 -20.15
C PHE A 40 13.64 16.83 -21.32
N LYS A 41 13.45 18.13 -21.13
CA LYS A 41 13.04 19.04 -22.22
C LYS A 41 14.12 19.13 -23.31
N ASP A 42 15.39 19.12 -22.91
CA ASP A 42 16.52 19.15 -23.85
C ASP A 42 16.70 17.82 -24.59
N MET A 43 16.11 16.73 -24.08
CA MET A 43 16.05 15.43 -24.75
C MET A 43 14.85 15.34 -25.70
N SER A 44 14.85 16.16 -26.75
CA SER A 44 13.86 16.03 -27.84
C SER A 44 14.36 15.03 -28.89
N PHE A 45 13.56 14.01 -29.19
CA PHE A 45 13.79 13.10 -30.31
C PHE A 45 12.68 13.28 -31.34
N GLU A 46 13.06 13.47 -32.60
CA GLU A 46 12.10 13.48 -33.69
C GLU A 46 11.77 12.03 -34.05
N ILE A 47 10.60 11.56 -33.63
CA ILE A 47 10.08 10.23 -33.95
C ILE A 47 8.70 10.37 -34.56
N SER A 48 8.34 9.46 -35.47
CA SER A 48 6.99 9.45 -36.03
C SER A 48 5.97 9.15 -34.92
N PHE A 49 4.76 9.70 -35.05
CA PHE A 49 3.70 9.49 -34.06
C PHE A 49 3.37 7.99 -33.87
N THR A 50 3.44 7.22 -34.96
CA THR A 50 3.25 5.76 -34.94
C THR A 50 4.35 5.04 -34.17
N ASP A 51 5.61 5.44 -34.35
CA ASP A 51 6.72 4.86 -33.61
C ASP A 51 6.66 5.26 -32.14
N ALA A 52 6.23 6.48 -31.82
CA ALA A 52 6.00 6.94 -30.45
C ALA A 52 4.98 6.05 -29.73
N LEU A 53 3.84 5.74 -30.35
CA LEU A 53 2.82 4.88 -29.74
C LEU A 53 3.32 3.46 -29.48
N ILE A 54 4.21 2.94 -30.34
CA ILE A 54 4.82 1.61 -30.17
C ILE A 54 5.92 1.63 -29.09
N LEU A 55 6.69 2.72 -29.02
CA LEU A 55 7.84 2.84 -28.13
C LEU A 55 7.46 3.31 -26.73
N MET A 56 6.40 4.10 -26.55
CA MET A 56 5.98 4.65 -25.25
C MET A 56 5.74 3.57 -24.18
N PRO A 57 5.00 2.46 -24.45
CA PRO A 57 4.83 1.39 -23.46
C PRO A 57 6.15 0.69 -23.11
N LYS A 58 7.02 0.48 -24.09
CA LYS A 58 8.34 -0.17 -23.92
C LYS A 58 9.31 0.73 -23.15
N PHE A 59 9.27 2.04 -23.43
CA PHE A 59 10.08 3.03 -22.74
C PHE A 59 9.62 3.17 -21.29
N ALA A 60 8.31 3.25 -21.04
CA ALA A 60 7.74 3.26 -19.69
C ALA A 60 8.09 2.00 -18.90
N SER A 61 8.01 0.81 -19.51
CA SER A 61 8.41 -0.43 -18.85
C SER A 61 9.91 -0.49 -18.58
N THR A 62 10.74 0.05 -19.48
CA THR A 62 12.20 0.09 -19.33
C THR A 62 12.60 1.06 -18.23
N LEU A 63 12.01 2.26 -18.18
CA LEU A 63 12.22 3.21 -17.08
C LEU A 63 11.73 2.63 -15.74
N LYS A 64 10.56 1.98 -15.73
CA LYS A 64 10.03 1.32 -14.53
C LYS A 64 10.95 0.20 -14.05
N ALA A 65 11.52 -0.58 -14.98
CA ALA A 65 12.53 -1.58 -14.67
C ALA A 65 13.83 -0.94 -14.18
N LEU A 66 14.32 0.13 -14.82
CA LEU A 66 15.55 0.83 -14.42
C LEU A 66 15.43 1.43 -13.00
N ILE A 67 14.29 2.03 -12.68
CA ILE A 67 13.97 2.59 -11.36
C ILE A 67 13.78 1.47 -10.33
N GLY A 68 13.16 0.36 -10.73
CA GLY A 68 12.93 -0.81 -9.87
C GLY A 68 14.17 -1.65 -9.60
N ASN A 69 15.13 -1.70 -10.52
CA ASN A 69 16.37 -2.49 -10.43
C ASN A 69 17.53 -1.70 -9.80
N LYS A 70 17.19 -0.79 -8.89
CA LYS A 70 18.12 0.14 -8.20
C LYS A 70 19.32 -0.57 -7.56
N GLU A 71 19.13 -1.82 -7.15
CA GLU A 71 20.17 -2.67 -6.53
C GLU A 71 21.27 -3.09 -7.53
N LYS A 72 20.93 -3.46 -8.77
CA LYS A 72 21.91 -3.86 -9.81
C LYS A 72 22.68 -2.69 -10.42
N LEU A 73 22.02 -1.54 -10.61
CA LEU A 73 22.71 -0.31 -11.07
C LEU A 73 23.70 0.19 -10.01
N SER A 74 23.35 0.06 -8.72
CA SER A 74 24.28 0.36 -7.62
C SER A 74 25.52 -0.53 -7.63
N GLU A 75 25.39 -1.78 -8.08
CA GLU A 75 26.48 -2.75 -8.14
C GLU A 75 27.49 -2.43 -9.25
N MET A 76 27.02 -1.96 -10.42
CA MET A 76 27.89 -1.47 -11.50
C MET A 76 28.58 -0.13 -11.16
N THR A 77 28.02 0.64 -10.22
CA THR A 77 28.62 1.90 -9.75
C THR A 77 29.64 1.67 -8.60
N ARG A 78 29.58 0.50 -7.92
CA ARG A 78 30.49 0.14 -6.81
C ARG A 78 31.92 -0.18 -7.25
N THR A 79 32.16 -0.50 -8.52
CA THR A 79 33.51 -0.80 -9.03
C THR A 79 34.40 0.44 -9.13
N THR A 80 33.86 1.66 -9.04
CA THR A 80 34.64 2.91 -9.19
C THR A 80 34.59 3.85 -7.98
N MET A 81 34.23 3.37 -6.79
CA MET A 81 34.31 4.18 -5.57
C MET A 81 34.81 3.34 -4.38
N LYS A 82 36.07 2.94 -4.50
CA LYS A 82 36.88 2.59 -3.33
C LYS A 82 37.25 3.91 -2.63
N GLU A 83 37.21 3.89 -1.30
CA GLU A 83 37.61 4.96 -0.38
C GLU A 83 36.61 6.11 -0.24
N HIS A 84 35.54 5.89 0.54
CA HIS A 84 35.32 6.64 1.79
C HIS A 84 34.15 6.00 2.57
N CYS A 85 34.49 5.34 3.67
CA CYS A 85 33.61 4.55 4.53
C CYS A 85 32.62 5.39 5.36
N SER A 86 31.36 4.93 5.32
CA SER A 86 30.43 4.63 6.42
C SER A 86 30.16 5.61 7.57
N THR A 87 28.92 6.09 7.64
CA THR A 87 28.18 6.34 8.91
C THR A 87 26.67 5.97 8.88
N VAL A 88 26.11 5.52 7.75
CA VAL A 88 24.65 5.24 7.64
C VAL A 88 24.28 3.78 7.94
N ILE A 89 25.27 2.89 8.16
CA ILE A 89 25.03 1.53 8.68
C ILE A 89 24.94 1.59 10.22
N LEU A 90 23.97 2.34 10.75
CA LEU A 90 23.49 2.09 12.10
C LEU A 90 22.22 1.25 12.00
N ASN A 91 22.46 -0.05 12.15
CA ASN A 91 21.51 -1.14 12.35
C ASN A 91 20.52 -0.88 13.50
N LYS A 92 19.53 -0.01 13.28
CA LYS A 92 18.28 -0.05 14.03
C LYS A 92 17.12 0.04 13.05
N LEU A 93 16.72 -1.13 12.54
CA LEU A 93 15.35 -1.32 12.07
C LEU A 93 14.41 -0.71 13.12
N PRO A 94 13.47 0.18 12.76
CA PRO A 94 12.46 0.62 13.69
C PRO A 94 11.80 -0.63 14.28
N ARG A 95 11.72 -0.69 15.62
CA ARG A 95 11.02 -1.76 16.32
C ARG A 95 9.63 -1.84 15.68
N LYS A 96 9.30 -2.97 15.05
CA LYS A 96 7.94 -3.22 14.56
C LYS A 96 7.00 -2.86 15.72
N LEU A 97 6.05 -1.95 15.49
CA LEU A 97 4.95 -1.81 16.43
C LEU A 97 4.32 -3.19 16.56
N GLY A 98 3.98 -3.60 17.80
CA GLY A 98 3.21 -4.81 18.00
C GLY A 98 1.97 -4.76 17.11
N ASP A 99 1.66 -5.88 16.46
CA ASP A 99 0.47 -6.00 15.62
C ASP A 99 -0.73 -5.52 16.45
N PRO A 100 -1.47 -4.48 16.02
CA PRO A 100 -2.54 -3.89 16.81
C PRO A 100 -3.64 -4.88 17.21
N GLY A 101 -3.66 -6.06 16.59
CA GLY A 101 -4.77 -7.00 16.67
C GLY A 101 -5.88 -6.49 15.75
N LYS A 102 -6.03 -7.13 14.59
CA LYS A 102 -7.11 -6.90 13.59
C LYS A 102 -7.26 -5.43 13.16
N PHE A 103 -6.66 -5.07 12.02
CA PHE A 103 -6.92 -3.78 11.38
C PHE A 103 -8.26 -3.82 10.63
N LEU A 104 -9.25 -3.08 11.11
CA LEU A 104 -10.58 -3.03 10.52
C LEU A 104 -10.76 -1.74 9.73
N ILE A 105 -11.24 -1.86 8.48
CA ILE A 105 -11.55 -0.76 7.58
C ILE A 105 -13.07 -0.67 7.43
N PRO A 106 -13.69 0.47 7.79
CA PRO A 106 -15.09 0.68 7.51
C PRO A 106 -15.36 0.73 6.00
N CYS A 107 -16.31 -0.09 5.57
CA CYS A 107 -16.73 -0.27 4.19
C CYS A 107 -18.23 -0.07 4.06
N LYS A 108 -18.70 0.34 2.89
CA LYS A 108 -20.13 0.40 2.59
C LYS A 108 -20.44 -0.18 1.21
N PHE A 109 -21.28 -1.20 1.17
CA PHE A 109 -21.81 -1.75 -0.07
C PHE A 109 -23.11 -1.05 -0.49
N PHE A 110 -23.53 -1.23 -1.75
CA PHE A 110 -24.64 -0.51 -2.37
C PHE A 110 -26.01 -0.69 -1.67
N ARG A 111 -26.18 -1.69 -0.78
CA ARG A 111 -27.45 -2.02 -0.12
C ARG A 111 -27.32 -2.46 1.34
N MET A 112 -26.16 -2.20 1.93
CA MET A 112 -25.87 -2.57 3.32
C MET A 112 -25.55 -1.32 4.13
N ASP A 113 -25.78 -1.43 5.43
CA ASP A 113 -25.16 -0.54 6.40
C ASP A 113 -23.64 -0.70 6.38
N GLU A 114 -22.97 0.20 7.09
CA GLU A 114 -21.51 0.19 7.18
C GLU A 114 -21.00 -1.13 7.77
N CYS A 115 -20.12 -1.80 7.03
CA CYS A 115 -19.42 -3.02 7.41
C CYS A 115 -18.02 -2.70 7.92
N LEU A 116 -17.46 -3.57 8.75
CA LEU A 116 -16.03 -3.52 9.10
C LEU A 116 -15.32 -4.66 8.38
N ALA A 117 -14.48 -4.32 7.41
CA ALA A 117 -13.66 -5.29 6.68
C ALA A 117 -12.31 -5.47 7.38
N LEU A 118 -11.89 -6.72 7.58
CA LEU A 118 -10.54 -7.02 8.05
C LEU A 118 -9.53 -6.79 6.92
N ALA A 119 -8.54 -5.92 7.14
CA ALA A 119 -7.40 -5.80 6.25
C ALA A 119 -6.29 -6.73 6.72
N ASP A 120 -6.11 -7.82 5.99
CA ASP A 120 -5.03 -8.77 6.22
C ASP A 120 -4.01 -8.64 5.08
N LEU A 121 -2.81 -8.11 5.40
CA LEU A 121 -1.72 -7.99 4.43
C LEU A 121 -1.07 -9.34 4.09
N GLY A 122 -1.34 -10.39 4.88
CA GLY A 122 -0.92 -11.75 4.61
C GLY A 122 -1.91 -12.52 3.72
N ALA A 123 -3.14 -12.03 3.55
CA ALA A 123 -4.12 -12.64 2.68
C ALA A 123 -3.81 -12.32 1.21
N SER A 124 -3.79 -13.36 0.37
CA SER A 124 -3.58 -13.23 -1.07
C SER A 124 -4.87 -12.96 -1.86
N ILE A 125 -6.03 -13.07 -1.22
CA ILE A 125 -7.36 -12.96 -1.83
C ILE A 125 -8.33 -12.22 -0.90
N ASN A 126 -9.35 -11.58 -1.48
CA ASN A 126 -10.44 -10.99 -0.71
C ASN A 126 -11.52 -12.05 -0.45
N LEU A 127 -11.90 -12.22 0.81
CA LEU A 127 -12.98 -13.12 1.21
C LEU A 127 -14.23 -12.33 1.57
N MET A 128 -15.40 -12.90 1.25
CA MET A 128 -16.69 -12.38 1.68
C MET A 128 -17.52 -13.53 2.27
N PRO A 129 -18.07 -13.37 3.48
CA PRO A 129 -19.01 -14.36 4.02
C PRO A 129 -20.27 -14.46 3.16
N LEU A 130 -20.81 -15.67 3.01
CA LEU A 130 -22.06 -15.91 2.27
C LEU A 130 -23.21 -15.04 2.79
N SER A 131 -23.35 -14.91 4.11
CA SER A 131 -24.38 -14.07 4.73
C SER A 131 -24.31 -12.59 4.32
N VAL A 132 -23.10 -12.06 4.14
CA VAL A 132 -22.89 -10.69 3.63
C VAL A 132 -23.31 -10.62 2.17
N TRP A 133 -22.91 -11.59 1.35
CA TRP A 133 -23.27 -11.65 -0.06
C TRP A 133 -24.80 -11.72 -0.27
N GLU A 134 -25.48 -12.58 0.46
CA GLU A 134 -26.94 -12.77 0.37
C GLU A 134 -27.69 -11.46 0.66
N GLY A 135 -27.26 -10.72 1.68
CA GLY A 135 -27.91 -9.45 2.00
C GLY A 135 -27.63 -8.32 1.00
N LEU A 136 -26.63 -8.46 0.11
CA LEU A 136 -26.46 -7.51 -1.00
C LEU A 136 -27.56 -7.67 -2.08
N SER A 137 -28.31 -8.78 -2.07
CA SER A 137 -29.36 -9.08 -3.06
C SER A 137 -28.84 -8.93 -4.51
N LEU A 138 -27.60 -9.38 -4.75
CA LEU A 138 -26.92 -9.34 -6.04
C LEU A 138 -27.17 -10.62 -6.86
N SER A 139 -26.66 -10.65 -8.10
CA SER A 139 -26.76 -11.76 -9.05
C SER A 139 -26.14 -13.07 -8.54
N GLU A 140 -26.23 -14.15 -9.32
CA GLU A 140 -25.59 -15.43 -9.01
C GLU A 140 -24.06 -15.31 -8.95
N LEU A 141 -23.46 -16.09 -8.04
CA LEU A 141 -22.02 -16.24 -7.95
C LEU A 141 -21.48 -17.02 -9.15
N THR A 142 -20.29 -16.66 -9.61
CA THR A 142 -19.60 -17.47 -10.63
C THR A 142 -19.11 -18.77 -9.97
N PRO A 143 -19.48 -19.96 -10.46
CA PRO A 143 -18.97 -21.22 -9.93
C PRO A 143 -17.45 -21.30 -10.02
N THR A 144 -16.81 -21.93 -9.04
CA THR A 144 -15.35 -22.13 -9.02
C THR A 144 -14.98 -23.53 -8.54
N CYS A 145 -13.88 -24.05 -9.06
CA CYS A 145 -13.27 -25.31 -8.62
C CYS A 145 -12.10 -25.09 -7.64
N MET A 146 -11.88 -23.84 -7.21
CA MET A 146 -10.86 -23.47 -6.23
C MET A 146 -11.11 -24.13 -4.87
N MET A 147 -10.04 -24.42 -4.13
CA MET A 147 -10.08 -24.69 -2.69
C MET A 147 -9.14 -23.72 -1.98
N LEU A 148 -9.48 -23.38 -0.74
CA LEU A 148 -8.75 -22.41 0.06
C LEU A 148 -8.16 -23.09 1.28
N GLU A 149 -6.87 -22.87 1.53
CA GLU A 149 -6.22 -23.22 2.79
C GLU A 149 -6.19 -21.97 3.67
N LEU A 150 -6.86 -22.03 4.83
CA LEU A 150 -6.93 -20.93 5.78
C LEU A 150 -5.71 -20.94 6.72
N ALA A 151 -5.54 -19.87 7.50
CA ALA A 151 -4.40 -19.73 8.41
C ALA A 151 -4.36 -20.82 9.51
N ASP A 152 -5.51 -21.42 9.83
CA ASP A 152 -5.63 -22.57 10.73
C ASP A 152 -5.35 -23.92 10.04
N ARG A 153 -4.92 -23.89 8.77
CA ARG A 153 -4.68 -25.04 7.88
C ARG A 153 -5.95 -25.83 7.54
N SER A 154 -7.12 -25.31 7.87
CA SER A 154 -8.37 -25.87 7.37
C SER A 154 -8.48 -25.62 5.87
N VAL A 155 -9.13 -26.56 5.17
CA VAL A 155 -9.41 -26.43 3.74
C VAL A 155 -10.89 -26.15 3.57
N SER A 156 -11.23 -25.04 2.92
CA SER A 156 -12.61 -24.64 2.64
C SER A 156 -12.88 -24.59 1.14
N LYS A 157 -14.09 -25.00 0.75
CA LYS A 157 -14.58 -24.89 -0.62
C LYS A 157 -15.44 -23.64 -0.74
N PRO A 158 -15.05 -22.65 -1.56
CA PRO A 158 -15.88 -21.49 -1.83
C PRO A 158 -17.22 -21.87 -2.45
N VAL A 159 -18.26 -21.09 -2.13
CA VAL A 159 -19.57 -21.14 -2.79
C VAL A 159 -19.45 -20.65 -4.23
N GLY A 160 -18.63 -19.62 -4.44
CA GLY A 160 -18.36 -19.06 -5.76
C GLY A 160 -17.53 -17.79 -5.69
N ILE A 161 -17.41 -17.11 -6.83
CA ILE A 161 -16.70 -15.84 -6.97
C ILE A 161 -17.71 -14.75 -7.31
N ALA A 162 -17.73 -13.69 -6.50
CA ALA A 162 -18.43 -12.46 -6.77
C ALA A 162 -17.49 -11.51 -7.51
N LYS A 163 -17.79 -11.19 -8.77
CA LYS A 163 -16.93 -10.34 -9.61
C LYS A 163 -17.39 -8.89 -9.59
N ASP A 164 -16.43 -7.97 -9.67
CA ASP A 164 -16.66 -6.53 -9.83
C ASP A 164 -17.59 -5.91 -8.77
N VAL A 165 -17.53 -6.42 -7.54
CA VAL A 165 -18.35 -5.92 -6.44
C VAL A 165 -17.84 -4.54 -6.05
N SER A 166 -18.71 -3.54 -6.17
CA SER A 166 -18.41 -2.16 -5.83
C SER A 166 -18.70 -1.88 -4.35
N PHE A 167 -17.71 -1.33 -3.64
CA PHE A 167 -17.84 -0.89 -2.26
C PHE A 167 -17.14 0.45 -2.02
N LYS A 168 -17.56 1.14 -0.96
CA LYS A 168 -17.01 2.43 -0.55
C LYS A 168 -16.10 2.28 0.66
N VAL A 169 -15.00 3.03 0.65
CA VAL A 169 -14.18 3.29 1.84
C VAL A 169 -14.03 4.80 1.96
N GLY A 170 -14.61 5.38 3.00
CA GLY A 170 -14.80 6.83 3.11
C GLY A 170 -15.58 7.37 1.90
N VAL A 171 -14.94 8.23 1.10
CA VAL A 171 -15.54 8.87 -0.08
C VAL A 171 -15.24 8.15 -1.41
N PHE A 172 -14.36 7.15 -1.39
CA PHE A 172 -13.88 6.49 -2.61
C PHE A 172 -14.68 5.21 -2.88
N ASN A 173 -14.87 4.89 -4.17
CA ASN A 173 -15.47 3.64 -4.61
C ASN A 173 -14.39 2.74 -5.21
N PHE A 174 -14.43 1.46 -4.88
CA PHE A 174 -13.52 0.45 -5.38
C PHE A 174 -14.31 -0.73 -5.92
N PRO A 175 -14.00 -1.22 -7.13
CA PRO A 175 -14.41 -2.56 -7.56
C PRO A 175 -13.40 -3.59 -7.02
N ALA A 176 -13.89 -4.74 -6.57
CA ALA A 176 -13.06 -5.90 -6.29
C ALA A 176 -13.81 -7.21 -6.51
N ASP A 177 -13.04 -8.24 -6.82
CA ASP A 177 -13.52 -9.62 -6.80
C ASP A 177 -13.40 -10.19 -5.39
N PHE A 178 -14.41 -10.94 -4.98
CA PHE A 178 -14.45 -11.63 -3.69
C PHE A 178 -14.70 -13.12 -3.89
N VAL A 179 -13.95 -13.93 -3.16
CA VAL A 179 -14.25 -15.35 -3.02
C VAL A 179 -15.25 -15.50 -1.88
N VAL A 180 -16.42 -16.05 -2.19
CA VAL A 180 -17.51 -16.19 -1.21
C VAL A 180 -17.40 -17.54 -0.52
N ILE A 181 -17.34 -17.53 0.80
CA ILE A 181 -17.26 -18.72 1.64
C ILE A 181 -18.45 -18.75 2.58
N ASP A 182 -19.04 -19.92 2.75
CA ASP A 182 -19.98 -20.18 3.83
C ASP A 182 -19.19 -20.54 5.10
N PHE A 183 -19.15 -19.60 6.03
CA PHE A 183 -18.57 -19.85 7.35
C PHE A 183 -19.70 -20.39 8.23
N GLU A 184 -19.72 -21.70 8.47
CA GLU A 184 -20.61 -22.26 9.50
C GLU A 184 -20.25 -21.62 10.87
N PRO A 185 -21.25 -21.25 11.69
CA PRO A 185 -21.03 -20.73 13.04
C PRO A 185 -20.31 -21.69 13.99
#